data_AF-A0AAU7UIY1-F1
#
_entry.id   AF-A0AAU7UIY1-F1
#
_cell.length_a   1.000
_cell.length_b   1.000
_cell.length_c   1.000
_cell.angle_alpha   90.00
_cell.angle_beta   90.00
_cell.angle_gamma   90.00
#
_symmetry.space_group_name_H-M   'P 1'
#
loop_
_entity.id
_entity.type
_entity.pdbx_description
1 polymer ?
#
loop_
_entity_poly.entity_id
_entity_poly.type
_entity_poly.pdbx_seq_one_letter_code
_entity_poly.pdbx_strand_id
1 'polypeptide(L)'
;MVTDLIAGLFQNELMTETPTSWEDYLQRVANATRDLASDHPEIFPLIATQPSEAPWLRPPLRSLRWVEDFLSTLQGFGFSDIAAVSAYKAFTSFLIGDLLLHVHSNSFDAIIGRQDGDTSGEKSALSGYPTVDRLSALLSQDHRQREFDDALDEIIERIRTTLTN
;
A
#
# COMPACT_ATOMS: atom_id res chain seq x y z
N MET A 1 1.68 2.73 22.58
CA MET A 1 0.73 1.59 22.67
C MET A 1 0.02 1.22 21.36
N VAL A 2 -0.10 2.11 20.35
CA VAL A 2 -0.33 1.75 18.92
C VAL A 2 0.59 2.61 18.05
N THR A 3 0.79 3.86 18.44
CA THR A 3 1.80 4.79 17.89
C THR A 3 3.22 4.23 17.95
N ASP A 4 3.61 3.58 19.05
CA ASP A 4 4.93 2.92 19.18
C ASP A 4 5.04 1.65 18.32
N LEU A 5 3.91 0.98 18.06
CA LEU A 5 3.87 -0.15 17.14
C LEU A 5 4.10 0.37 15.72
N ILE A 6 3.32 1.38 15.28
CA ILE A 6 3.48 2.02 13.96
C ILE A 6 4.89 2.63 13.80
N ALA A 7 5.38 3.32 14.82
CA ALA A 7 6.73 3.87 14.83
C ALA A 7 7.80 2.77 14.79
N GLY A 8 7.62 1.68 15.54
CA GLY A 8 8.51 0.52 15.59
C GLY A 8 8.47 -0.34 14.32
N LEU A 9 7.33 -0.40 13.64
CA LEU A 9 7.11 -1.14 12.40
C LEU A 9 7.91 -0.54 11.25
N PHE A 10 7.87 0.79 11.09
CA PHE A 10 8.74 1.48 10.14
C PHE A 10 10.20 1.61 10.61
N GLN A 11 10.54 1.21 11.84
CA GLN A 11 11.91 1.29 12.36
C GLN A 11 12.67 -0.03 12.27
N ASN A 12 12.05 -1.19 12.53
CA ASN A 12 12.80 -2.44 12.64
C ASN A 12 13.22 -3.05 11.30
N GLU A 13 12.35 -3.05 10.29
CA GLU A 13 12.68 -3.68 9.00
C GLU A 13 13.48 -2.76 8.07
N LEU A 14 13.20 -1.45 8.14
CA LEU A 14 13.84 -0.44 7.28
C LEU A 14 15.27 -0.06 7.68
N MET A 15 15.70 -0.36 8.91
CA MET A 15 16.98 0.11 9.46
C MET A 15 18.07 -0.96 9.48
N THR A 16 17.78 -2.20 9.06
CA THR A 16 18.73 -3.32 9.18
C THR A 16 19.89 -3.22 8.19
N GLU A 17 19.67 -2.61 7.03
CA GLU A 17 20.69 -2.39 6.00
C GLU A 17 20.52 -1.03 5.33
N THR A 18 21.63 -0.34 5.06
CA THR A 18 21.60 0.90 4.30
C THR A 18 21.24 0.60 2.84
N PRO A 19 20.16 1.21 2.30
CA PRO A 19 19.75 0.95 0.93
C PRO A 19 20.83 1.40 -0.07
N THR A 20 21.05 0.62 -1.13
CA THR A 20 22.08 0.93 -2.13
C THR A 20 21.65 1.99 -3.14
N SER A 21 20.34 2.18 -3.30
CA SER A 21 19.75 3.20 -4.15
C SER A 21 18.39 3.64 -3.58
N TRP A 22 17.83 4.73 -4.11
CA TRP A 22 16.50 5.18 -3.72
C TRP A 22 15.42 4.17 -4.16
N GLU A 23 15.61 3.44 -5.26
CA GLU A 23 14.69 2.37 -5.66
C GLU A 23 14.68 1.21 -4.67
N ASP A 24 15.86 0.75 -4.25
CA ASP A 24 16.00 -0.28 -3.21
C ASP A 24 15.34 0.16 -1.90
N TYR A 25 15.50 1.43 -1.52
CA TYR A 25 14.78 1.99 -0.39
C TYR A 25 13.26 1.90 -0.54
N LEU A 26 12.70 2.35 -1.68
CA LEU A 26 11.25 2.28 -1.91
C LEU A 26 10.72 0.85 -1.94
N GLN A 27 11.47 -0.08 -2.54
CA GLN A 27 11.13 -1.50 -2.57
C GLN A 27 11.05 -2.08 -1.14
N ARG A 28 12.04 -1.77 -0.29
CA ARG A 28 12.07 -2.20 1.10
C ARG A 28 10.90 -1.63 1.90
N VAL A 29 10.58 -0.35 1.72
CA VAL A 29 9.41 0.29 2.38
C VAL A 29 8.11 -0.37 1.95
N ALA A 30 7.95 -0.65 0.66
CA ALA A 30 6.74 -1.26 0.13
C ALA A 30 6.55 -2.68 0.68
N ASN A 31 7.61 -3.49 0.65
CA ASN A 31 7.59 -4.87 1.16
C ASN A 31 7.34 -4.92 2.66
N ALA A 32 8.04 -4.11 3.47
CA ALA A 32 7.82 -4.04 4.92
C ALA A 32 6.38 -3.61 5.26
N THR A 33 5.83 -2.65 4.51
CA THR A 33 4.44 -2.21 4.69
C THR A 33 3.45 -3.35 4.40
N ARG A 34 3.72 -4.16 3.40
CA ARG A 34 2.88 -5.30 2.99
C ARG A 34 2.97 -6.46 4.00
N ASP A 35 4.17 -6.80 4.43
CA ASP A 35 4.41 -7.87 5.42
C ASP A 35 3.66 -7.53 6.71
N LEU A 36 3.79 -6.28 7.17
CA LEU A 36 3.02 -5.75 8.27
C LEU A 36 1.50 -5.88 8.06
N ALA A 37 0.98 -5.43 6.92
CA ALA A 37 -0.46 -5.49 6.67
C ALA A 37 -1.00 -6.92 6.64
N SER A 38 -0.15 -7.87 6.25
CA SER A 38 -0.45 -9.30 6.25
C SER A 38 -0.44 -9.89 7.67
N ASP A 39 0.54 -9.50 8.48
CA ASP A 39 0.69 -9.96 9.87
C ASP A 39 -0.33 -9.34 10.84
N HIS A 40 -0.80 -8.12 10.53
CA HIS A 40 -1.72 -7.36 11.38
C HIS A 40 -2.87 -6.72 10.57
N PRO A 41 -3.85 -7.50 10.07
CA PRO A 41 -4.93 -6.98 9.23
C PRO A 41 -5.77 -5.86 9.89
N GLU A 42 -5.87 -5.86 11.23
CA GLU A 42 -6.58 -4.85 12.02
C GLU A 42 -5.82 -3.51 12.15
N ILE A 43 -4.55 -3.46 11.75
CA ILE A 43 -3.73 -2.26 11.94
C ILE A 43 -4.23 -1.11 11.08
N PHE A 44 -4.71 -1.38 9.87
CA PHE A 44 -5.08 -0.32 8.94
C PHE A 44 -6.27 0.53 9.43
N PRO A 45 -7.41 -0.03 9.91
CA PRO A 45 -8.47 0.75 10.56
C PRO A 45 -7.97 1.61 11.72
N LEU A 46 -7.01 1.10 12.50
CA LEU A 46 -6.41 1.83 13.61
C LEU A 46 -5.55 3.00 13.12
N ILE A 47 -4.71 2.77 12.10
CA ILE A 47 -3.90 3.82 11.48
C ILE A 47 -4.83 4.88 10.87
N ALA A 48 -5.88 4.47 10.15
CA ALA A 48 -6.82 5.37 9.46
C ALA A 48 -7.59 6.30 10.40
N THR A 49 -7.78 5.94 11.67
CA THR A 49 -8.54 6.74 12.66
C THR A 49 -7.70 7.63 13.56
N GLN A 50 -6.36 7.54 13.52
CA GLN A 50 -5.49 8.39 14.35
C GLN A 50 -5.62 9.89 14.01
N PRO A 51 -5.45 10.81 14.98
CA PRO A 51 -5.28 12.23 14.69
C PRO A 51 -3.95 12.49 13.98
N SER A 52 -3.92 13.48 13.08
CA SER A 52 -2.70 13.86 12.36
C SER A 52 -1.77 14.71 13.22
N GLU A 53 -0.47 14.43 13.25
CA GLU A 53 0.53 15.27 13.96
C GLU A 53 0.68 16.67 13.33
N ALA A 54 0.30 16.82 12.05
CA ALA A 54 0.24 18.11 11.38
C ALA A 54 -0.98 18.22 10.43
N PRO A 55 -1.59 19.41 10.27
CA PRO A 55 -2.80 19.59 9.46
C PRO A 55 -2.64 19.26 7.96
N TRP A 56 -1.41 19.34 7.45
CA TRP A 56 -1.09 19.11 6.03
C TRP A 56 -0.65 17.68 5.72
N LEU A 57 -0.43 16.84 6.74
CA LEU A 57 -0.18 15.42 6.56
C LEU A 57 -1.48 14.72 6.16
N ARG A 58 -1.42 13.93 5.10
CA ARG A 58 -2.58 13.20 4.58
C ARG A 58 -2.75 11.89 5.36
N PRO A 59 -3.94 11.66 5.96
CA PRO A 59 -4.32 10.34 6.43
C PRO A 59 -4.07 9.25 5.39
N PRO A 60 -3.59 8.06 5.78
CA PRO A 60 -3.35 7.56 7.14
C PRO A 60 -1.93 7.84 7.66
N LEU A 61 -1.04 8.42 6.85
CA LEU A 61 0.36 8.70 7.19
C LEU A 61 0.48 10.00 7.99
N ARG A 62 0.62 9.84 9.31
CA ARG A 62 0.42 10.92 10.28
C ARG A 62 1.62 11.16 11.21
N SER A 63 2.73 10.46 11.00
CA SER A 63 3.96 10.58 11.81
C SER A 63 4.96 11.51 11.14
N LEU A 64 5.31 12.62 11.80
CA LEU A 64 6.32 13.56 11.30
C LEU A 64 7.70 12.92 11.23
N ARG A 65 8.04 12.02 12.17
CA ARG A 65 9.32 11.32 12.17
C ARG A 65 9.48 10.47 10.90
N TRP A 66 8.45 9.69 10.54
CA TRP A 66 8.52 8.87 9.33
C TRP A 66 8.64 9.73 8.06
N VAL A 67 7.92 10.85 8.02
CA VAL A 67 7.98 11.80 6.91
C VAL A 67 9.36 12.42 6.79
N GLU A 68 9.96 12.81 7.91
CA GLU A 68 11.34 13.32 7.97
C GLU A 68 12.35 12.26 7.50
N ASP A 69 12.28 11.04 8.03
CA ASP A 69 13.17 9.94 7.66
C ASP A 69 13.06 9.63 6.15
N PHE A 70 11.84 9.60 5.62
CA PHE A 70 11.58 9.34 4.20
C PHE A 70 12.14 10.45 3.29
N LEU A 71 11.81 11.71 3.59
CA LEU A 71 12.23 12.85 2.78
C LEU A 71 13.74 13.05 2.83
N SER A 72 14.34 12.96 4.02
CA SER A 72 15.79 13.09 4.21
C SER A 72 16.56 11.96 3.54
N THR A 73 16.03 10.74 3.53
CA THR A 73 16.63 9.61 2.80
C THR A 73 16.65 9.87 1.29
N LEU A 74 15.54 10.32 0.70
CA LEU A 74 15.49 10.67 -0.72
C LEU A 74 16.43 11.83 -1.07
N GLN A 75 16.49 12.86 -0.22
CA GLN A 75 17.46 13.95 -0.38
C GLN A 75 18.91 13.45 -0.29
N GLY A 76 19.19 12.45 0.56
CA GLY A 76 20.48 11.76 0.63
C GLY A 76 20.88 11.07 -0.67
N PHE A 77 19.90 10.63 -1.48
CA PHE A 77 20.10 10.12 -2.84
C PHE A 77 20.12 11.22 -3.92
N GLY A 78 20.09 12.50 -3.55
CA GLY A 78 20.21 13.63 -4.47
C GLY A 78 18.90 14.20 -4.98
N PHE A 79 17.75 13.83 -4.39
CA PHE A 79 16.46 14.42 -4.76
C PHE A 79 16.42 15.90 -4.33
N SER A 80 15.91 16.77 -5.21
CA SER A 80 15.51 18.12 -4.80
C SER A 80 14.29 18.09 -3.89
N ASP A 81 14.02 19.16 -3.14
CA ASP A 81 12.84 19.24 -2.27
C ASP A 81 11.54 18.95 -3.01
N ILE A 82 11.40 19.50 -4.23
CA ILE A 82 10.23 19.31 -5.09
C ILE A 82 10.11 17.82 -5.49
N ALA A 83 11.23 17.21 -5.89
CA ALA A 83 11.24 15.81 -6.30
C ALA A 83 10.95 14.87 -5.13
N ALA A 84 11.55 15.11 -3.95
CA ALA A 84 11.32 14.32 -2.75
C ALA A 84 9.85 14.36 -2.30
N VAL A 85 9.24 15.55 -2.27
CA VAL A 85 7.81 15.70 -1.93
C VAL A 85 6.90 15.07 -2.99
N SER A 86 7.26 15.17 -4.27
CA SER A 86 6.52 14.54 -5.36
C SER A 86 6.55 13.01 -5.24
N ALA A 87 7.75 12.43 -5.06
CA ALA A 87 7.95 11.00 -4.86
C ALA A 87 7.22 10.50 -3.61
N TYR A 88 7.33 11.21 -2.48
CA TYR A 88 6.59 10.93 -1.25
C TYR A 88 5.09 10.84 -1.52
N LYS A 89 4.48 11.85 -2.16
CA LYS A 89 3.03 11.87 -2.43
C LYS A 89 2.60 10.72 -3.37
N ALA A 90 3.38 10.45 -4.41
CA ALA A 90 3.09 9.40 -5.38
C ALA A 90 3.13 8.02 -4.71
N PHE A 91 4.26 7.72 -4.07
CA PHE A 91 4.52 6.43 -3.43
C PHE A 91 3.54 6.15 -2.30
N THR A 92 3.28 7.13 -1.44
CA THR A 92 2.35 6.96 -0.33
C THR A 92 0.90 6.75 -0.78
N SER A 93 0.47 7.46 -1.82
CA SER A 93 -0.89 7.26 -2.37
C SER A 93 -1.06 5.85 -2.93
N PHE A 94 -0.01 5.31 -3.58
CA PHE A 94 0.04 3.92 -4.02
C PHE A 94 -0.11 2.94 -2.84
N LEU A 95 0.74 3.07 -1.81
CA LEU A 95 0.69 2.18 -0.64
C LEU A 95 -0.67 2.20 0.06
N ILE A 96 -1.27 3.39 0.21
CA ILE A 96 -2.59 3.51 0.83
C ILE A 96 -3.66 2.79 0.00
N GLY A 97 -3.59 2.91 -1.33
CA GLY A 97 -4.50 2.20 -2.24
C GLY A 97 -4.39 0.69 -2.12
N ASP A 98 -3.15 0.18 -2.09
CA ASP A 98 -2.89 -1.26 -1.90
C ASP A 98 -3.39 -1.77 -0.54
N LEU A 99 -3.09 -1.03 0.54
CA LEU A 99 -3.53 -1.39 1.89
C LEU A 99 -5.06 -1.44 2.01
N LEU A 100 -5.77 -0.52 1.36
CA LEU A 100 -7.24 -0.54 1.33
C LEU A 100 -7.76 -1.83 0.70
N LEU A 101 -7.17 -2.28 -0.41
CA LEU A 101 -7.58 -3.53 -1.07
C LEU A 101 -7.26 -4.77 -0.21
N HIS A 102 -6.17 -4.75 0.56
CA HIS A 102 -5.81 -5.84 1.47
C HIS A 102 -6.82 -6.06 2.62
N VAL A 103 -7.31 -4.98 3.26
CA VAL A 103 -8.24 -5.09 4.41
C VAL A 103 -9.59 -5.71 4.04
N HIS A 104 -10.03 -5.48 2.80
CA HIS A 104 -11.29 -6.02 2.30
C HIS A 104 -11.28 -7.54 2.17
N SER A 105 -10.15 -8.17 1.83
CA SER A 105 -10.11 -9.63 1.65
C SER A 105 -10.26 -10.40 2.96
N ASN A 106 -9.70 -9.89 4.06
CA ASN A 106 -9.67 -10.63 5.33
C ASN A 106 -10.86 -10.31 6.24
N SER A 107 -11.36 -9.07 6.22
CA SER A 107 -12.47 -8.65 7.09
C SER A 107 -13.84 -8.97 6.50
N PHE A 108 -13.98 -8.98 5.17
CA PHE A 108 -15.28 -9.15 4.52
C PHE A 108 -15.76 -10.61 4.57
N ASP A 109 -14.88 -11.60 4.37
CA ASP A 109 -15.24 -13.02 4.51
C ASP A 109 -15.66 -13.39 5.94
N ALA A 110 -15.05 -12.77 6.95
CA ALA A 110 -15.42 -12.95 8.35
C ALA A 110 -16.78 -12.30 8.70
N ILE A 111 -17.13 -11.18 8.08
CA ILE A 111 -18.39 -10.44 8.34
C ILE A 111 -19.58 -11.04 7.59
N ILE A 112 -19.37 -11.52 6.36
CA ILE A 112 -20.46 -11.98 5.49
C ILE A 112 -20.82 -13.45 5.77
N GLY A 113 -19.98 -14.20 6.49
CA GLY A 113 -20.25 -15.60 6.83
C GLY A 113 -20.53 -16.42 5.58
N ARG A 114 -19.73 -16.23 4.52
CA ARG A 114 -19.94 -16.88 3.23
C ARG A 114 -19.59 -18.37 3.38
N GLN A 115 -20.60 -19.15 3.74
CA GLN A 115 -20.53 -20.60 3.78
C GLN A 115 -20.41 -21.09 2.33
N ASP A 116 -19.36 -21.84 2.03
CA ASP A 116 -19.15 -22.46 0.73
C ASP A 116 -20.43 -23.17 0.25
N GLY A 117 -20.95 -22.74 -0.89
CA GLY A 117 -21.89 -23.53 -1.69
C GLY A 117 -23.25 -22.90 -1.97
N ASP A 118 -23.31 -21.96 -2.93
CA ASP A 118 -24.34 -22.00 -3.98
C ASP A 118 -23.93 -21.16 -5.21
N THR A 119 -23.26 -21.78 -6.18
CA THR A 119 -22.91 -21.14 -7.48
C THR A 119 -24.11 -20.96 -8.41
N SER A 120 -25.30 -21.48 -8.03
CA SER A 120 -26.52 -21.41 -8.83
C SER A 120 -27.10 -19.99 -8.86
N GLY A 121 -26.95 -19.22 -7.76
CA GLY A 121 -27.38 -17.83 -7.66
C GLY A 121 -26.54 -16.84 -8.47
N GLU A 122 -25.24 -17.10 -8.63
CA GLU A 122 -24.30 -16.22 -9.34
C GLU A 122 -24.62 -16.13 -10.84
N LYS A 123 -24.97 -17.26 -11.48
CA LYS A 123 -25.38 -17.27 -12.91
C LYS A 123 -26.66 -16.48 -13.16
N SER A 124 -27.60 -16.46 -12.21
CA SER A 124 -28.83 -15.68 -12.33
C SER A 124 -28.60 -14.18 -12.12
N ALA A 125 -27.57 -13.78 -11.36
CA ALA A 125 -27.25 -12.38 -11.10
C ALA A 125 -26.50 -11.70 -12.27
N LEU A 126 -25.74 -12.49 -13.06
CA LEU A 126 -24.93 -11.98 -14.17
C LEU A 126 -25.69 -11.84 -15.51
N SER A 127 -26.98 -12.19 -15.56
CA SER A 127 -27.77 -12.16 -16.80
C SER A 127 -27.89 -10.76 -17.42
N GLY A 128 -27.70 -9.68 -16.64
CA GLY A 128 -27.66 -8.30 -17.11
C GLY A 128 -26.27 -7.79 -17.53
N TYR A 129 -25.21 -8.59 -17.35
CA TYR A 129 -23.82 -8.17 -17.46
C TYR A 129 -22.99 -9.13 -18.34
N PRO A 130 -23.27 -9.23 -19.66
CA PRO A 130 -22.69 -10.25 -20.53
C PRO A 130 -21.15 -10.19 -20.63
N THR A 131 -20.56 -8.99 -20.53
CA THR A 131 -19.10 -8.84 -20.51
C THR A 131 -18.49 -9.39 -19.22
N VAL A 132 -19.14 -9.14 -18.07
CA VAL A 132 -18.67 -9.62 -16.76
C VAL A 132 -18.82 -11.12 -16.69
N ASP A 133 -19.94 -11.68 -17.16
CA ASP A 133 -20.14 -13.13 -17.25
C ASP A 133 -19.03 -13.82 -18.05
N ARG A 134 -18.74 -13.28 -19.25
CA ARG A 134 -17.65 -13.78 -20.12
C ARG A 134 -16.27 -13.69 -19.48
N LEU A 135 -15.99 -12.65 -18.68
CA LEU A 135 -14.68 -12.41 -18.07
C LEU A 135 -14.58 -12.90 -16.62
N SER A 136 -15.65 -13.44 -16.04
CA SER A 136 -15.75 -13.81 -14.62
C SER A 136 -14.62 -14.75 -14.19
N ALA A 137 -14.28 -15.74 -15.03
CA ALA A 137 -13.21 -16.68 -14.77
C ALA A 137 -11.80 -16.03 -14.75
N LEU A 138 -11.60 -14.93 -15.48
CA LEU A 138 -10.36 -14.15 -15.43
C LEU A 138 -10.36 -13.21 -14.22
N LEU A 139 -11.48 -12.54 -13.96
CA LEU A 139 -11.66 -11.60 -12.85
C LEU A 139 -11.57 -12.26 -11.47
N SER A 140 -11.83 -13.56 -11.37
CA SER A 140 -11.77 -14.32 -10.11
C SER A 140 -10.37 -14.83 -9.77
N GLN A 141 -9.37 -14.60 -10.62
CA GLN A 141 -8.00 -15.07 -10.38
C GLN A 141 -7.33 -14.18 -9.32
N ASP A 142 -6.72 -14.77 -8.29
CA ASP A 142 -5.96 -14.02 -7.30
C ASP A 142 -4.54 -13.75 -7.83
N HIS A 143 -4.30 -12.50 -8.20
CA HIS A 143 -3.00 -12.02 -8.70
C HIS A 143 -2.40 -10.91 -7.84
N ARG A 144 -2.91 -10.69 -6.63
CA ARG A 144 -2.60 -9.51 -5.81
C ARG A 144 -1.10 -9.30 -5.56
N GLN A 145 -0.31 -10.37 -5.40
CA GLN A 145 1.15 -10.23 -5.27
C GLN A 145 1.77 -9.64 -6.54
N ARG A 146 1.48 -10.21 -7.70
CA ARG A 146 2.05 -9.76 -8.96
C ARG A 146 1.58 -8.36 -9.32
N GLU A 147 0.30 -8.07 -9.12
CA GLU A 147 -0.28 -6.74 -9.37
C GLU A 147 0.37 -5.66 -8.50
N PHE A 148 0.70 -5.98 -7.24
CA PHE A 148 1.45 -5.08 -6.36
C PHE A 148 2.87 -4.84 -6.86
N ASP A 149 3.58 -5.91 -7.22
CA ASP A 149 4.96 -5.83 -7.70
C ASP A 149 5.03 -5.01 -9.00
N ASP A 150 4.14 -5.28 -9.95
CA ASP A 150 4.03 -4.55 -11.21
C ASP A 150 3.73 -3.05 -10.97
N ALA A 151 2.77 -2.74 -10.08
CA ALA A 151 2.43 -1.35 -9.76
C ALA A 151 3.55 -0.62 -9.01
N LEU A 152 4.35 -1.33 -8.22
CA LEU A 152 5.52 -0.80 -7.55
C LEU A 152 6.64 -0.47 -8.55
N ASP A 153 6.86 -1.34 -9.54
CA ASP A 153 7.79 -1.07 -10.63
C ASP A 153 7.35 0.15 -11.45
N GLU A 154 6.05 0.27 -11.75
CA GLU A 154 5.49 1.43 -12.45
C GLU A 154 5.66 2.75 -11.67
N ILE A 155 5.43 2.75 -10.35
CA ILE A 155 5.59 3.98 -9.54
C ILE A 155 7.07 4.37 -9.42
N ILE A 156 7.98 3.40 -9.31
CA ILE A 156 9.43 3.63 -9.31
C ILE A 156 9.86 4.23 -10.65
N GLU A 157 9.43 3.65 -11.77
CA GLU A 157 9.77 4.16 -13.10
C GLU A 157 9.22 5.58 -13.33
N ARG A 158 8.00 5.85 -12.86
CA ARG A 158 7.44 7.21 -12.90
C ARG A 158 8.28 8.20 -12.10
N ILE A 159 8.72 7.84 -10.89
CA ILE A 159 9.57 8.70 -10.06
C ILE A 159 10.90 8.96 -10.78
N ARG A 160 11.53 7.92 -11.34
CA ARG A 160 12.76 8.02 -12.13
C ARG A 160 12.63 9.00 -13.29
N THR A 161 11.56 8.89 -14.06
CA THR A 161 11.29 9.78 -15.20
C THR A 161 11.07 11.22 -14.74
N THR A 162 10.44 11.42 -13.59
CA THR A 162 10.20 12.77 -13.03
C THR A 162 11.48 13.43 -12.52
N LEU A 163 12.48 12.66 -12.11
CA LEU A 163 13.80 13.19 -11.70
C LEU A 163 14.64 13.69 -12.88
N THR A 164 14.38 13.15 -14.07
CA THR A 164 15.19 13.42 -15.26
C THR A 164 14.67 14.65 -16.05
N ASN A 165 13.45 15.10 -15.75
CA ASN A 165 12.80 16.25 -16.36
C ASN A 165 12.91 17.50 -15.49
#